data_AF-A0AAD1SG21-F1
#
_entry.id   AF-A0AAD1SG21-F1
#
_cell.length_a   1.000
_cell.length_b   1.000
_cell.length_c   1.000
_cell.angle_alpha   90.00
_cell.angle_beta   90.00
_cell.angle_gamma   90.00
#
_symmetry.space_group_name_H-M   'P 1'
#
loop_
_entity.id
_entity.type
_entity.pdbx_description
1 polymer ?
#
loop_
_entity_poly.entity_id
_entity_poly.type
_entity_poly.pdbx_seq_one_letter_code
_entity_poly.pdbx_strand_id
1 'polypeptide(L)'
;TGLPHTHQCIHGDITWSDHAPVILTLTDAFTYKGKGSWRLNNSLLHDRDFTLTLEQELKHYFTINKDPQITAPTLWQAHKSVMRGLMIRRASYLNKQRRATLMKLLIQLRDTTQTYHQTKQQDLLPEIQNITTKINDHQFQKTAYILKKFKMNHYAKGNKASKLLANMLRKKQSNAKIPYILSK
;
A
#
# COMPACT_ATOMS: atom_id res chain seq x y z
N THR A 1 -1.70 6.71 -0.14
CA THR A 1 -0.65 6.64 -1.16
C THR A 1 -1.27 7.20 -2.42
N GLY A 2 -1.08 8.51 -2.59
CA GLY A 2 -1.79 9.33 -3.57
C GLY A 2 -1.38 8.96 -4.98
N LEU A 3 -2.36 8.83 -5.85
CA LEU A 3 -2.13 9.07 -7.27
C LEU A 3 -1.63 10.53 -7.42
N PRO A 4 -0.83 10.87 -8.44
CA PRO A 4 -0.49 12.25 -8.70
C PRO A 4 -1.79 13.06 -8.77
N HIS A 5 -1.88 14.07 -7.91
CA HIS A 5 -3.00 14.97 -7.94
C HIS A 5 -2.84 15.84 -9.19
N THR A 6 -3.86 15.87 -10.03
CA THR A 6 -3.89 16.78 -11.16
C THR A 6 -4.02 18.18 -10.59
N HIS A 7 -2.93 18.94 -10.65
CA HIS A 7 -2.92 20.30 -10.14
C HIS A 7 -3.63 21.23 -11.13
N GLN A 8 -3.42 21.00 -12.41
CA GLN A 8 -4.03 21.79 -13.48
C GLN A 8 -4.12 20.97 -14.77
N CYS A 9 -5.20 21.16 -15.53
CA CYS A 9 -5.36 20.64 -16.89
C CYS A 9 -5.77 21.83 -17.77
N ILE A 10 -4.95 22.17 -18.75
CA ILE A 10 -5.14 23.32 -19.64
C ILE A 10 -5.31 22.77 -21.06
N HIS A 11 -6.22 23.36 -21.83
CA HIS A 11 -6.27 23.14 -23.27
C HIS A 11 -5.51 24.30 -23.90
N GLY A 12 -4.44 24.01 -24.62
CA GLY A 12 -3.68 25.02 -25.36
C GLY A 12 -4.40 25.39 -26.66
N ASP A 13 -3.86 26.41 -27.33
CA ASP A 13 -4.52 26.97 -28.50
C ASP A 13 -4.44 26.03 -29.71
N ILE A 14 -5.55 25.97 -30.44
CA ILE A 14 -5.63 25.27 -31.72
C ILE A 14 -4.91 26.13 -32.74
N THR A 15 -3.75 25.66 -33.19
CA THR A 15 -2.90 26.42 -34.10
C THR A 15 -2.88 25.83 -35.52
N TRP A 16 -2.70 24.50 -35.65
CA TRP A 16 -2.56 23.85 -36.98
C TRP A 16 -3.41 22.58 -37.18
N SER A 17 -4.03 22.01 -36.14
CA SER A 17 -4.88 20.82 -36.20
C SER A 17 -6.20 21.10 -35.49
N ASP A 18 -7.28 20.43 -35.90
CA ASP A 18 -8.58 20.40 -35.21
C ASP A 18 -8.53 19.90 -33.75
N HIS A 19 -7.35 19.52 -33.24
CA HIS A 19 -7.12 19.10 -31.88
C HIS A 19 -6.28 20.11 -31.10
N ALA A 20 -6.84 20.60 -29.99
CA ALA A 20 -6.14 21.41 -28.99
C ALA A 20 -5.19 20.54 -28.16
N PRO A 21 -3.92 20.94 -27.93
CA PRO A 21 -3.04 20.20 -27.04
C PRO A 21 -3.57 20.26 -25.60
N VAL A 22 -3.67 19.10 -24.94
CA VAL A 22 -4.06 19.02 -23.53
C VAL A 22 -2.80 18.95 -22.67
N ILE A 23 -2.54 20.01 -21.91
CA ILE A 23 -1.40 20.12 -21.00
C ILE A 23 -1.87 19.73 -19.61
N LEU A 24 -1.26 18.70 -19.04
CA LEU A 24 -1.56 18.21 -17.70
C LEU A 24 -0.38 18.48 -16.76
N THR A 25 -0.59 19.37 -15.79
CA THR A 25 0.38 19.63 -14.71
C THR A 25 0.10 18.69 -13.56
N LEU A 26 0.99 17.71 -13.38
CA LEU A 26 0.98 16.78 -12.26
C LEU A 26 1.84 17.34 -11.12
N THR A 27 1.27 17.48 -9.93
CA THR A 27 2.10 17.70 -8.74
C THR A 27 2.72 16.38 -8.31
N ASP A 28 3.97 16.47 -7.84
CA ASP A 28 4.74 15.30 -7.47
C ASP A 28 4.01 14.49 -6.39
N ALA A 29 3.59 13.27 -6.76
CA ALA A 29 2.74 12.40 -5.95
C ALA A 29 3.43 11.95 -4.65
N PHE A 30 4.76 12.16 -4.55
CA PHE A 30 5.56 11.71 -3.42
C PHE A 30 5.41 12.58 -2.17
N THR A 31 4.94 13.83 -2.29
CA THR A 31 4.80 14.74 -1.13
C THR A 31 3.41 14.74 -0.51
N TYR A 32 2.35 14.44 -1.27
CA TYR A 32 0.99 14.39 -0.72
C TYR A 32 0.69 13.05 -0.02
N LYS A 33 1.11 12.98 1.25
CA LYS A 33 0.58 11.99 2.20
C LYS A 33 -0.74 12.54 2.76
N GLY A 34 -1.83 12.44 2.01
CA GLY A 34 -3.17 12.72 2.55
C GLY A 34 -3.41 11.95 3.87
N LYS A 35 -4.38 12.38 4.69
CA LYS A 35 -4.72 11.76 6.01
C LYS A 35 -4.84 10.24 5.84
N GLY A 36 -3.76 9.53 6.16
CA GLY A 36 -3.66 8.11 5.86
C GLY A 36 -4.59 7.33 6.76
N SER A 37 -5.68 6.77 6.22
CA SER A 37 -6.43 5.78 6.96
C SER A 37 -5.58 4.53 7.07
N TRP A 38 -5.31 4.13 8.32
CA TRP A 38 -4.70 2.83 8.56
C TRP A 38 -5.58 1.73 7.99
N ARG A 39 -4.94 0.72 7.43
CA ARG A 39 -5.59 -0.46 6.90
C ARG A 39 -4.93 -1.68 7.54
N LEU A 40 -5.75 -2.63 7.95
CA LEU A 40 -5.28 -3.91 8.46
C LEU A 40 -4.45 -4.63 7.39
N ASN A 41 -3.29 -5.14 7.79
CA ASN A 41 -2.56 -6.09 6.98
C ASN A 41 -3.21 -7.48 7.11
N ASN A 42 -4.06 -7.84 6.16
CA ASN A 42 -4.76 -9.12 6.15
C ASN A 42 -3.81 -10.34 6.08
N SER A 43 -2.55 -10.18 5.67
CA SER A 43 -1.59 -11.28 5.68
C SER A 43 -1.31 -11.79 7.11
N LEU A 44 -1.50 -10.95 8.13
CA LEU A 44 -1.32 -11.35 9.52
C LEU A 44 -2.34 -12.39 9.97
N LEU A 45 -3.54 -12.37 9.39
CA LEU A 45 -4.61 -13.31 9.74
C LEU A 45 -4.40 -14.71 9.15
N HIS A 46 -3.35 -14.90 8.34
CA HIS A 46 -2.97 -16.22 7.82
C HIS A 46 -2.03 -16.96 8.77
N ASP A 47 -1.46 -16.25 9.76
CA ASP A 47 -0.60 -16.82 10.80
C ASP A 47 -1.48 -17.37 11.92
N ARG A 48 -1.57 -18.71 11.99
CA ARG A 48 -2.46 -19.41 12.93
C ARG A 48 -2.13 -19.07 14.39
N ASP A 49 -0.86 -19.00 14.73
CA ASP A 49 -0.42 -18.72 16.10
C ASP A 49 -0.84 -17.31 16.51
N PHE A 50 -0.66 -16.35 15.60
CA PHE A 50 -1.10 -14.99 15.82
C PHE A 50 -2.63 -14.87 15.92
N THR A 51 -3.39 -15.62 15.12
CA THR A 51 -4.85 -15.62 15.24
C THR A 51 -5.32 -16.19 16.58
N LEU A 52 -4.68 -17.24 17.09
CA LEU A 52 -4.98 -17.80 18.41
C LEU A 52 -4.67 -16.80 19.52
N THR A 53 -3.53 -16.10 19.44
CA THR A 53 -3.19 -15.04 20.39
C THR A 53 -4.24 -13.91 20.34
N LEU A 54 -4.67 -13.49 19.15
CA LEU A 54 -5.70 -12.46 19.01
C LEU A 54 -7.04 -12.89 19.63
N GLU A 55 -7.45 -14.15 19.46
CA GLU A 55 -8.68 -14.68 20.06
C GLU A 55 -8.60 -14.69 21.59
N GLN A 56 -7.45 -15.07 22.15
CA GLN A 56 -7.20 -15.06 23.59
C GLN A 56 -7.26 -13.63 24.15
N GLU A 57 -6.57 -12.69 23.51
CA GLU A 57 -6.57 -11.27 23.88
C GLU A 57 -7.97 -10.66 23.77
N LEU A 58 -8.75 -11.05 22.77
CA LEU A 58 -10.12 -10.60 22.60
C LEU A 58 -11.00 -11.06 23.77
N LYS A 59 -10.92 -12.34 24.15
CA LYS A 59 -11.66 -12.87 25.31
C LYS A 59 -11.23 -12.18 26.59
N HIS A 60 -9.91 -12.07 26.82
CA HIS A 60 -9.34 -11.43 27.99
C HIS A 60 -9.82 -9.98 28.16
N TYR A 61 -9.84 -9.20 27.07
CA TYR A 61 -10.32 -7.82 27.10
C TYR A 61 -11.75 -7.71 27.63
N PHE A 62 -12.67 -8.56 27.17
CA PHE A 62 -14.05 -8.52 27.65
C PHE A 62 -14.23 -9.10 29.05
N THR A 63 -13.39 -10.04 29.48
CA THR A 63 -13.42 -10.54 30.85
C THR A 63 -13.08 -9.44 31.87
N ILE A 64 -12.09 -8.58 31.56
CA ILE A 64 -11.60 -7.58 32.52
C ILE A 64 -12.32 -6.22 32.43
N ASN A 65 -12.87 -5.84 31.25
CA ASN A 65 -13.43 -4.50 31.03
C ASN A 65 -14.97 -4.46 30.98
N LYS A 66 -15.66 -5.59 31.19
CA LYS A 66 -17.13 -5.62 31.16
C LYS A 66 -17.68 -5.12 32.48
N ASP A 67 -17.80 -3.80 32.58
CA ASP A 67 -18.37 -3.09 33.71
C ASP A 67 -19.78 -2.55 33.35
N PRO A 68 -20.81 -2.72 34.21
CA PRO A 68 -22.13 -2.14 34.03
C PRO A 68 -22.16 -0.61 33.83
N GLN A 69 -21.15 0.11 34.35
CA GLN A 69 -21.03 1.56 34.25
C GLN A 69 -20.50 2.03 32.89
N ILE A 70 -19.87 1.14 32.12
CA ILE A 70 -19.28 1.49 30.81
C ILE A 70 -20.32 1.26 29.71
N THR A 71 -20.54 2.28 28.89
CA THR A 71 -21.44 2.15 27.74
C THR A 71 -20.84 1.22 26.67
N ALA A 72 -21.70 0.41 26.05
CA ALA A 72 -21.29 -0.53 25.00
C ALA A 72 -20.48 0.10 23.84
N PRO A 73 -20.79 1.32 23.34
CA PRO A 73 -19.98 1.98 22.33
C PRO A 73 -18.54 2.25 22.79
N THR A 74 -18.36 2.73 24.02
CA THR A 74 -17.04 3.03 24.58
C THR A 74 -16.21 1.76 24.73
N LEU A 75 -16.82 0.70 25.28
CA LEU A 75 -16.20 -0.62 25.40
C LEU A 75 -15.72 -1.14 24.03
N TRP A 76 -16.56 -1.00 22.99
CA TRP A 76 -16.20 -1.43 21.64
C TRP A 76 -15.09 -0.59 20.99
N GLN A 77 -15.06 0.73 21.21
CA GLN A 77 -13.99 1.59 20.69
C GLN A 77 -12.64 1.29 21.35
N ALA A 78 -12.65 1.08 22.66
CA ALA A 78 -11.46 0.71 23.41
C ALA A 78 -10.95 -0.68 22.98
N HIS A 79 -11.84 -1.68 22.86
CA HIS A 79 -11.52 -2.99 22.32
C HIS A 79 -10.81 -2.92 20.95
N LYS A 80 -11.41 -2.21 19.99
CA LYS A 80 -10.83 -2.04 18.64
C LYS A 80 -9.46 -1.38 18.68
N SER A 81 -9.25 -0.44 19.61
CA SER A 81 -7.96 0.24 19.78
C SER A 81 -6.88 -0.71 20.28
N VAL A 82 -7.20 -1.57 21.26
CA VAL A 82 -6.31 -2.63 21.76
C VAL A 82 -5.94 -3.60 20.65
N MET A 83 -6.95 -4.16 19.95
CA MET A 83 -6.74 -5.11 18.85
C MET A 83 -5.86 -4.52 17.73
N ARG A 84 -6.12 -3.26 17.37
CA ARG A 84 -5.29 -2.54 16.41
C ARG A 84 -3.85 -2.38 16.87
N GLY A 85 -3.63 -2.06 18.14
CA GLY A 85 -2.30 -1.97 18.74
C GLY A 85 -1.53 -3.28 18.62
N LEU A 86 -2.17 -4.40 18.93
CA LEU A 86 -1.59 -5.75 18.79
C LEU A 86 -1.20 -6.05 17.33
N MET A 87 -2.09 -5.75 16.38
CA MET A 87 -1.83 -5.94 14.95
C MET A 87 -0.68 -5.06 14.43
N ILE A 88 -0.61 -3.80 14.86
CA ILE A 88 0.49 -2.89 14.51
C ILE A 88 1.81 -3.41 15.08
N ARG A 89 1.82 -3.85 16.35
CA ARG A 89 2.99 -4.43 17.02
C ARG A 89 3.51 -5.64 16.26
N ARG A 90 2.65 -6.60 15.92
CA ARG A 90 3.02 -7.80 15.15
C ARG A 90 3.54 -7.44 13.75
N ALA A 91 2.86 -6.53 13.05
CA ALA A 91 3.31 -6.07 11.73
C ALA A 91 4.71 -5.42 11.80
N SER A 92 4.94 -4.58 12.80
CA SER A 92 6.23 -3.92 13.01
C SER A 92 7.35 -4.93 13.28
N TYR A 93 7.09 -5.90 14.15
CA TYR A 93 8.01 -7.00 14.44
C TYR A 93 8.40 -7.79 13.18
N LEU A 94 7.41 -8.25 12.41
CA LEU A 94 7.66 -9.01 11.16
C LEU A 94 8.39 -8.16 10.11
N ASN A 95 8.11 -6.85 10.03
CA ASN A 95 8.85 -5.93 9.17
C ASN A 95 10.32 -5.78 9.61
N LYS A 96 10.58 -5.76 10.91
CA LYS A 96 11.94 -5.73 11.45
C LYS A 96 12.70 -7.02 11.11
N GLN A 97 12.06 -8.17 11.33
CA GLN A 97 12.64 -9.48 11.03
C GLN A 97 12.98 -9.62 9.55
N ARG A 98 12.04 -9.32 8.65
CA ARG A 98 12.28 -9.36 7.19
C ARG A 98 13.42 -8.46 6.74
N ARG A 99 13.51 -7.24 7.28
CA ARG A 99 14.64 -6.33 6.99
C ARG A 99 15.96 -6.90 7.48
N ALA A 100 16.01 -7.49 8.67
CA ALA A 100 17.22 -8.11 9.19
C ALA A 100 17.67 -9.29 8.30
N THR A 101 16.73 -10.15 7.87
CA THR A 101 17.01 -11.24 6.93
C THR A 101 17.55 -10.71 5.59
N LEU A 102 16.92 -9.68 5.02
CA LEU A 102 17.39 -9.08 3.78
C LEU A 102 18.80 -8.49 3.93
N MET A 103 19.07 -7.78 5.03
CA MET A 103 20.40 -7.21 5.30
C MET A 103 21.46 -8.31 5.42
N LYS A 104 21.14 -9.42 6.11
CA LYS A 104 22.03 -10.58 6.19
C LYS A 104 22.33 -11.15 4.80
N LEU A 105 21.31 -11.33 3.95
CA LEU A 105 21.50 -11.84 2.58
C LEU A 105 22.35 -10.90 1.71
N LEU A 106 22.16 -9.58 1.84
CA LEU A 106 22.95 -8.59 1.11
C LEU A 106 24.41 -8.58 1.55
N ILE A 107 24.67 -8.70 2.85
CA ILE A 107 26.04 -8.83 3.38
C ILE A 107 26.68 -10.11 2.86
N GLN A 108 25.97 -11.24 2.94
CA GLN A 108 26.46 -12.52 2.42
C GLN A 108 26.77 -12.42 0.92
N LEU A 109 25.88 -11.83 0.12
CA LEU A 109 26.12 -11.62 -1.31
C LEU A 109 27.39 -10.81 -1.56
N ARG A 110 27.57 -9.70 -0.84
CA ARG A 110 28.76 -8.85 -0.95
C ARG A 110 30.02 -9.64 -0.62
N ASP A 111 30.02 -10.37 0.49
CA ASP A 111 31.22 -11.07 0.96
C ASP A 111 31.57 -12.22 0.00
N THR A 112 30.58 -13.02 -0.44
CA THR A 112 30.80 -14.12 -1.40
C THR A 112 31.20 -13.63 -2.79
N THR A 113 30.65 -12.49 -3.25
CA THR A 113 31.09 -11.89 -4.53
C THR A 113 32.51 -11.33 -4.43
N GLN A 114 32.87 -10.72 -3.30
CA GLN A 114 34.23 -10.24 -3.07
C GLN A 114 35.25 -11.39 -3.05
N THR A 115 34.96 -12.50 -2.37
CA THR A 115 35.84 -13.69 -2.36
C THR A 115 35.95 -14.30 -3.74
N TYR A 116 34.85 -14.37 -4.51
CA TYR A 116 34.87 -14.80 -5.90
C TYR A 116 35.76 -13.92 -6.77
N HIS A 117 35.67 -12.59 -6.64
CA HIS A 117 36.53 -11.67 -7.42
C HIS A 117 38.02 -11.82 -7.11
N GLN A 118 38.38 -12.16 -5.86
CA GLN A 118 39.76 -12.35 -5.43
C GLN A 118 40.32 -13.72 -5.84
N THR A 119 39.54 -14.79 -5.63
CA THR A 119 40.00 -16.18 -5.82
C THR A 119 39.69 -16.74 -7.20
N LYS A 120 38.69 -16.20 -7.90
CA LYS A 120 38.09 -16.74 -9.13
C LYS A 120 37.64 -18.20 -9.01
N GLN A 121 37.29 -18.65 -7.81
CA GLN A 121 36.83 -20.03 -7.58
C GLN A 121 35.42 -20.24 -8.14
N GLN A 122 35.27 -21.17 -9.09
CA GLN A 122 34.01 -21.44 -9.80
C GLN A 122 32.90 -21.95 -8.86
N ASP A 123 33.26 -22.63 -7.76
CA ASP A 123 32.31 -23.23 -6.80
C ASP A 123 31.47 -22.21 -6.03
N LEU A 124 31.88 -20.93 -6.02
CA LEU A 124 31.16 -19.85 -5.36
C LEU A 124 29.99 -19.30 -6.20
N LEU A 125 29.99 -19.53 -7.52
CA LEU A 125 28.93 -19.10 -8.43
C LEU A 125 27.53 -19.67 -8.07
N PRO A 126 27.35 -20.97 -7.79
CA PRO A 126 26.04 -21.49 -7.40
C PRO A 126 25.56 -20.88 -6.07
N GLU A 127 26.47 -20.57 -5.14
CA GLU A 127 26.11 -19.91 -3.89
C GLU A 127 25.62 -18.47 -4.13
N ILE A 128 26.34 -17.70 -4.95
CA ILE A 128 25.95 -16.34 -5.37
C ILE A 128 24.57 -16.36 -6.03
N GLN A 129 24.32 -17.32 -6.93
CA GLN A 129 23.03 -17.48 -7.58
C GLN A 129 21.92 -17.76 -6.57
N ASN A 130 22.15 -18.67 -5.61
CA ASN A 130 21.20 -18.99 -4.54
C ASN A 130 20.89 -17.80 -3.62
N ILE A 131 21.90 -16.99 -3.27
CA ILE A 131 21.67 -15.77 -2.46
C ILE A 131 20.85 -14.75 -3.27
N THR A 132 21.16 -14.62 -4.56
CA THR A 132 20.46 -13.71 -5.48
C THR A 132 18.99 -14.10 -5.65
N THR A 133 18.68 -15.39 -5.82
CA THR A 133 17.30 -15.87 -5.91
C THR A 133 16.53 -15.56 -4.62
N LYS A 134 17.11 -15.81 -3.44
CA LYS A 134 16.49 -15.46 -2.15
C LYS A 134 16.20 -13.96 -2.00
N ILE A 135 17.10 -13.10 -2.46
CA ILE A 135 16.89 -11.64 -2.45
C ILE A 135 15.76 -11.27 -3.41
N ASN A 136 15.75 -11.84 -4.61
CA ASN A 136 14.70 -11.61 -5.60
C ASN A 136 13.34 -12.07 -5.06
N ASP A 137 13.25 -13.23 -4.44
CA ASP A 137 12.02 -13.74 -3.80
C ASP A 137 11.47 -12.75 -2.76
N HIS A 138 12.35 -12.17 -1.94
CA HIS A 138 11.95 -11.15 -0.98
C HIS A 138 11.37 -9.90 -1.67
N GLN A 139 11.97 -9.45 -2.77
CA GLN A 139 11.43 -8.33 -3.57
C GLN A 139 10.11 -8.71 -4.24
N PHE A 140 10.00 -9.91 -4.80
CA PHE A 140 8.77 -10.41 -5.41
C PHE A 140 7.62 -10.44 -4.39
N GLN A 141 7.85 -10.96 -3.18
CA GLN A 141 6.83 -10.95 -2.12
C GLN A 141 6.38 -9.53 -1.76
N LYS A 142 7.31 -8.57 -1.66
CA LYS A 142 7.00 -7.17 -1.39
C LYS A 142 6.17 -6.55 -2.52
N THR A 143 6.56 -6.78 -3.77
CA THR A 143 5.85 -6.30 -4.96
C THR A 143 4.46 -6.91 -5.06
N ALA A 144 4.32 -8.22 -4.87
CA ALA A 144 3.03 -8.92 -4.86
C ALA A 144 2.09 -8.36 -3.77
N TYR A 145 2.60 -8.10 -2.58
CA TYR A 145 1.84 -7.45 -1.50
C TYR A 145 1.36 -6.04 -1.90
N ILE A 146 2.23 -5.25 -2.51
CA ILE A 146 1.91 -3.90 -3.01
C ILE A 146 0.82 -3.99 -4.07
N LEU A 147 0.96 -4.86 -5.08
CA LEU A 147 -0.02 -5.07 -6.15
C LEU A 147 -1.40 -5.46 -5.59
N LYS A 148 -1.43 -6.42 -4.65
CA LYS A 148 -2.66 -6.84 -3.94
C LYS A 148 -3.29 -5.68 -3.18
N LYS A 149 -2.49 -4.87 -2.48
CA LYS A 149 -2.94 -3.69 -1.73
C LYS A 149 -3.53 -2.61 -2.64
N PHE A 150 -2.92 -2.38 -3.80
CA PHE A 150 -3.39 -1.39 -4.78
C PHE A 150 -4.60 -1.89 -5.58
N LYS A 151 -5.01 -3.16 -5.44
CA LYS A 151 -6.08 -3.78 -6.24
C LYS A 151 -5.88 -3.47 -7.73
N MET A 152 -4.63 -3.48 -8.21
CA MET A 152 -4.32 -3.13 -9.59
C MET A 152 -4.86 -4.21 -10.54
N ASN A 153 -6.15 -4.13 -10.86
CA ASN A 153 -6.78 -4.78 -12.01
C ASN A 153 -6.68 -3.88 -13.26
N HIS A 154 -5.93 -2.77 -13.18
CA HIS A 154 -5.86 -1.77 -14.25
C HIS A 154 -5.23 -2.33 -15.53
N TYR A 155 -4.28 -3.27 -15.40
CA TYR A 155 -3.68 -3.92 -16.57
C TYR A 155 -4.71 -4.77 -17.33
N ALA A 156 -5.65 -5.40 -16.63
CA ALA A 156 -6.73 -6.17 -17.24
C ALA A 156 -7.86 -5.29 -17.85
N LYS A 157 -7.82 -3.96 -17.64
CA LYS A 157 -8.87 -3.03 -18.08
C LYS A 157 -8.54 -2.17 -19.29
N GLY A 158 -7.37 -2.34 -19.92
CA GLY A 158 -7.02 -1.80 -21.26
C GLY A 158 -7.68 -0.45 -21.62
N ASN A 159 -8.30 -0.40 -22.82
CA ASN A 159 -9.03 0.76 -23.36
C ASN A 159 -10.45 0.96 -22.81
N LYS A 160 -10.86 0.27 -21.74
CA LYS A 160 -12.24 0.38 -21.22
C LYS A 160 -12.36 1.64 -20.36
N ALA A 161 -13.44 2.40 -20.59
CA ALA A 161 -13.81 3.55 -19.77
C ALA A 161 -13.75 3.21 -18.27
N SER A 162 -12.76 3.78 -17.58
CA SER A 162 -12.52 3.45 -16.18
C SER A 162 -13.54 4.13 -15.26
N LYS A 163 -13.69 3.63 -14.03
CA LYS A 163 -14.45 4.32 -12.97
C LYS A 163 -13.94 5.76 -12.75
N LEU A 164 -12.66 6.00 -13.02
CA LEU A 164 -12.06 7.32 -12.94
C LEU A 164 -12.60 8.23 -14.04
N LEU A 165 -12.68 7.77 -15.29
CA LEU A 165 -13.31 8.51 -16.39
C LEU A 165 -14.79 8.81 -16.08
N ALA A 166 -15.55 7.82 -15.63
CA ALA A 166 -16.95 8.01 -15.24
C ALA A 166 -17.10 9.06 -14.11
N ASN A 167 -16.21 9.07 -13.13
CA ASN A 167 -16.20 10.07 -12.06
C ASN A 167 -15.81 11.46 -12.57
N MET A 168 -14.85 11.57 -13.49
CA MET A 168 -14.48 12.84 -14.12
C MET A 168 -15.65 13.40 -14.95
N LEU A 169 -16.31 12.57 -15.75
CA LEU A 169 -17.48 12.95 -16.54
C LEU A 169 -18.63 13.44 -15.64
N ARG A 170 -18.93 12.70 -14.56
CA ARG A 170 -19.93 13.13 -13.57
C ARG A 170 -19.59 14.47 -12.93
N LYS A 171 -18.32 14.70 -12.58
CA LYS A 171 -17.88 16.00 -12.04
C LYS A 171 -17.97 17.13 -13.06
N LYS A 172 -17.59 16.87 -14.32
CA LYS A 172 -17.77 17.86 -15.40
C LYS A 172 -19.25 18.20 -15.58
N GLN A 173 -20.12 17.19 -15.61
CA GLN A 173 -21.57 17.39 -15.74
C GLN A 173 -22.18 18.14 -14.55
N SER A 174 -21.75 17.86 -13.31
CA SER A 174 -22.22 18.60 -12.14
C SER A 174 -21.75 20.05 -12.16
N ASN A 175 -20.51 20.31 -12.58
CA ASN A 175 -19.95 21.66 -12.65
C ASN A 175 -20.52 22.47 -13.83
N ALA A 176 -20.94 21.81 -14.91
CA ALA A 176 -21.60 22.46 -16.04
C ALA A 176 -23.08 22.80 -15.75
N LYS A 177 -23.65 22.30 -14.66
CA LYS A 177 -25.05 22.54 -14.29
C LYS A 177 -25.15 23.88 -13.54
N ILE A 178 -25.50 24.93 -14.28
CA ILE A 178 -25.82 26.25 -13.70
C ILE A 178 -27.20 26.15 -13.04
N PRO A 179 -27.35 26.39 -11.72
CA PRO A 179 -28.66 26.49 -11.11
C PRO A 179 -29.33 27.76 -11.63
N TYR A 180 -30.53 27.65 -12.21
CA TYR A 180 -31.33 28.82 -12.53
C TYR A 180 -31.68 29.53 -11.22
N ILE A 181 -31.40 30.83 -11.15
CA ILE A 181 -31.84 31.67 -10.04
C ILE A 181 -33.24 32.16 -10.41
N LEU A 182 -34.25 31.76 -9.64
CA LEU A 182 -35.58 32.38 -9.73
C LEU A 182 -35.45 33.82 -9.21
N SER A 183 -35.46 34.81 -10.10
CA SER A 183 -35.62 36.21 -9.72
C SER A 183 -37.06 36.42 -9.25
N LYS A 184 -37.21 37.02 -8.06
CA LYS A 184 -38.49 37.45 -7.49
C LYS A 184 -39.16 38.52 -8.34
#